data_AF-A0A239PTZ3-F1
#
_entry.id   AF-A0A239PTZ3-F1
#
_cell.length_a   1.000
_cell.length_b   1.000
_cell.length_c   1.000
_cell.angle_alpha   90.00
_cell.angle_beta   90.00
_cell.angle_gamma   90.00
#
_symmetry.space_group_name_H-M   'P 1'
#
loop_
_entity.id
_entity.type
_entity.pdbx_description
1 polymer ?
#
loop_
_entity_poly.entity_id
_entity_poly.type
_entity_poly.pdbx_seq_one_letter_code
_entity_poly.pdbx_strand_id
1 'polypeptide(L)'
;MRPVMRIALASLAGLVCLAAAAQAQTIDYRERARDLVFLSQAFGELHHIRRLCEPRAEAEIWRERMRRMLELEEPAPALREDMIRAFNSGFRQAERAFPYCDRDARDHAAGLAAQADATAARLAAPLYEALARAETAPTVWRGDEDGR
;
A
#
# COMPACT_ATOMS: atom_id res chain seq x y z
N MET A 1 -15.99 -62.07 2.09
CA MET A 1 -16.88 -60.94 2.47
C MET A 1 -16.21 -60.25 3.66
N ARG A 2 -15.79 -58.97 3.71
CA ARG A 2 -15.90 -57.75 2.91
C ARG A 2 -14.61 -56.93 3.18
N PRO A 3 -13.97 -56.22 2.21
CA PRO A 3 -12.87 -55.31 2.50
C PRO A 3 -13.41 -53.88 2.69
N VAL A 4 -13.31 -53.31 3.90
CA VAL A 4 -13.57 -51.88 4.12
C VAL A 4 -12.58 -51.34 5.15
N MET A 5 -11.46 -50.78 4.69
CA MET A 5 -10.63 -49.84 5.46
C MET A 5 -9.64 -49.11 4.53
N ARG A 6 -10.13 -48.27 3.61
CA ARG A 6 -9.26 -47.44 2.73
C ARG A 6 -9.86 -46.06 2.40
N ILE A 7 -10.65 -45.46 3.29
CA ILE A 7 -11.30 -44.14 3.01
C ILE A 7 -10.82 -43.02 3.96
N ALA A 8 -9.97 -43.30 4.96
CA ALA A 8 -9.60 -42.29 5.96
C ALA A 8 -8.50 -41.29 5.54
N LEU A 9 -7.78 -41.48 4.41
CA LEU A 9 -6.68 -40.58 4.03
C LEU A 9 -7.07 -39.42 3.12
N ALA A 10 -8.21 -39.48 2.42
CA ALA A 10 -8.59 -38.46 1.45
C ALA A 10 -9.13 -37.16 2.10
N SER A 11 -9.54 -37.22 3.37
CA SER A 11 -10.16 -36.11 4.10
C SER A 11 -9.15 -35.07 4.60
N LEU A 12 -7.90 -35.46 4.85
CA LEU A 12 -6.88 -34.58 5.42
C LEU A 12 -6.31 -33.58 4.39
N ALA A 13 -6.22 -33.98 3.12
CA ALA A 13 -5.66 -33.15 2.05
C ALA A 13 -6.54 -31.94 1.70
N GLY A 14 -7.87 -32.06 1.83
CA GLY A 14 -8.80 -30.96 1.56
C GLY A 14 -8.70 -29.81 2.59
N LEU A 15 -8.45 -30.13 3.86
CA LEU A 15 -8.32 -29.12 4.92
C LEU A 15 -7.03 -28.28 4.80
N VAL A 16 -5.95 -28.89 4.30
CA VAL A 16 -4.65 -28.23 4.13
C VAL A 16 -4.70 -27.18 3.01
N CYS A 17 -5.42 -27.42 1.91
CA CYS A 17 -5.51 -26.46 0.80
C CYS A 17 -6.29 -25.18 1.15
N LEU A 18 -7.36 -25.27 1.96
CA LEU A 18 -8.12 -24.10 2.43
C LEU A 18 -7.28 -23.21 3.36
N ALA A 19 -6.44 -23.82 4.20
CA ALA A 19 -5.50 -23.13 5.07
C ALA A 19 -4.20 -22.69 4.37
N ALA A 20 -4.14 -22.67 3.03
CA ALA A 20 -3.03 -22.01 2.32
C ALA A 20 -3.50 -20.69 1.69
N ALA A 21 -4.70 -20.69 1.12
CA ALA A 21 -5.28 -19.52 0.44
C ALA A 21 -5.60 -18.37 1.41
N ALA A 22 -6.14 -18.67 2.61
CA ALA A 22 -6.45 -17.63 3.59
C ALA A 22 -5.18 -16.93 4.12
N GLN A 23 -4.08 -17.66 4.32
CA GLN A 23 -2.85 -17.06 4.83
C GLN A 23 -2.16 -16.19 3.77
N ALA A 24 -2.21 -16.58 2.49
CA ALA A 24 -1.67 -15.77 1.39
C ALA A 24 -2.33 -14.37 1.32
N GLN A 25 -3.66 -14.29 1.42
CA GLN A 25 -4.38 -13.01 1.42
C GLN A 25 -4.08 -12.14 2.65
N THR A 26 -3.87 -12.74 3.82
CA THR A 26 -3.52 -11.97 5.03
C THR A 26 -2.10 -11.39 4.99
N ILE A 27 -1.16 -12.06 4.30
CA ILE A 27 0.21 -11.57 4.15
C ILE A 27 0.22 -10.31 3.29
N ASP A 28 -0.48 -10.34 2.14
CA ASP A 28 -0.62 -9.19 1.24
C ASP A 28 -1.21 -7.97 1.96
N TYR A 29 -2.32 -8.16 2.71
CA TYR A 29 -2.91 -7.08 3.50
C TYR A 29 -1.94 -6.47 4.53
N ARG A 30 -1.19 -7.30 5.27
CA ARG A 30 -0.24 -6.81 6.28
C ARG A 30 0.93 -6.08 5.66
N GLU A 31 1.42 -6.54 4.51
CA GLU A 31 2.48 -5.85 3.77
C GLU A 31 1.99 -4.50 3.25
N ARG A 32 0.81 -4.46 2.62
CA ARG A 32 0.17 -3.22 2.20
C ARG A 32 -0.02 -2.25 3.37
N ALA A 33 -0.53 -2.73 4.50
CA ALA A 33 -0.73 -1.90 5.69
C ALA A 33 0.61 -1.31 6.21
N ARG A 34 1.69 -2.08 6.21
CA ARG A 34 3.04 -1.59 6.58
C ARG A 34 3.52 -0.51 5.62
N ASP A 35 3.36 -0.73 4.33
CA ASP A 35 3.76 0.24 3.29
C ASP A 35 2.96 1.55 3.39
N LEU A 36 1.66 1.47 3.67
CA LEU A 36 0.81 2.64 3.90
C LEU A 36 1.19 3.42 5.16
N VAL A 37 1.50 2.73 6.25
CA VAL A 37 1.97 3.37 7.49
C VAL A 37 3.33 4.02 7.28
N PHE A 38 4.26 3.35 6.59
CA PHE A 38 5.57 3.93 6.24
C PHE A 38 5.41 5.18 5.38
N LEU A 39 4.59 5.11 4.32
CA LEU A 39 4.37 6.23 3.41
C LEU A 39 3.74 7.42 4.14
N SER A 40 2.82 7.14 5.08
CA SER A 40 2.21 8.16 5.94
C SER A 40 3.26 8.87 6.81
N GLN A 41 4.16 8.11 7.46
CA GLN A 41 5.26 8.68 8.24
C GLN A 41 6.18 9.53 7.36
N ALA A 42 6.57 9.01 6.19
CA ALA A 42 7.44 9.71 5.25
C ALA A 42 6.83 11.05 4.80
N PHE A 43 5.53 11.09 4.50
CA PHE A 43 4.83 12.33 4.18
C PHE A 43 4.87 13.35 5.33
N GLY A 44 4.78 12.90 6.58
CA GLY A 44 4.92 13.76 7.75
C GLY A 44 6.31 14.38 7.86
N GLU A 45 7.36 13.57 7.72
CA GLU A 45 8.76 14.05 7.75
C GLU A 45 9.05 15.02 6.61
N LEU A 46 8.65 14.66 5.38
CA LEU A 46 8.82 15.51 4.20
C LEU A 46 8.06 16.83 4.34
N HIS A 47 6.86 16.80 4.92
CA HIS A 47 6.08 18.01 5.18
C HIS A 47 6.83 19.02 6.03
N HIS A 48 7.48 18.57 7.11
CA HIS A 48 8.28 19.45 7.97
C HIS A 48 9.49 20.01 7.22
N ILE A 49 10.33 19.13 6.66
CA ILE A 49 11.61 19.55 6.07
C ILE A 49 11.40 20.45 4.86
N ARG A 50 10.44 20.12 3.98
CA ARG A 50 10.17 20.94 2.79
C ARG A 50 9.51 22.27 3.10
N ARG A 51 8.79 22.40 4.23
CA ARG A 51 8.35 23.72 4.70
C ARG A 51 9.51 24.64 5.05
N LEU A 52 10.62 24.09 5.57
CA LEU A 52 11.82 24.85 5.89
C LEU A 52 12.64 25.16 4.65
N CYS A 53 12.82 24.17 3.76
CA CYS A 53 13.73 24.27 2.63
C CYS A 53 13.11 24.85 1.36
N GLU A 54 11.80 24.66 1.14
CA GLU A 54 11.08 25.01 -0.09
C GLU A 54 9.72 25.70 0.23
N PRO A 55 9.70 26.76 1.06
CA PRO A 55 8.47 27.31 1.64
C PRO A 55 7.44 27.84 0.63
N ARG A 56 7.87 28.19 -0.60
CA ARG A 56 6.99 28.73 -1.65
C ARG A 56 6.33 27.66 -2.52
N ALA A 57 6.86 26.43 -2.53
CA ALA A 57 6.45 25.40 -3.48
C ALA A 57 5.69 24.25 -2.81
N GLU A 58 6.11 23.82 -1.62
CA GLU A 58 5.81 22.46 -1.15
C GLU A 58 5.08 22.41 0.20
N ALA A 59 4.86 23.55 0.87
CA ALA A 59 4.38 23.58 2.25
C ALA A 59 3.04 22.85 2.45
N GLU A 60 2.07 23.04 1.55
CA GLU A 60 0.72 22.47 1.69
C GLU A 60 0.55 21.11 1.00
N ILE A 61 1.44 20.78 0.05
CA ILE A 61 1.29 19.62 -0.84
C ILE A 61 1.28 18.30 -0.06
N TRP A 62 2.08 18.19 1.01
CA TRP A 62 2.24 16.93 1.74
C TRP A 62 1.01 16.55 2.58
N ARG A 63 0.32 17.54 3.15
CA ARG A 63 -0.95 17.29 3.85
C ARG A 63 -2.03 16.84 2.88
N GLU A 64 -2.06 17.47 1.71
CA GLU A 64 -2.99 17.12 0.65
C GLU A 64 -2.71 15.71 0.10
N ARG A 65 -1.45 15.33 -0.11
CA ARG A 65 -1.05 13.96 -0.48
C ARG A 65 -1.50 12.93 0.57
N MET A 66 -1.35 13.25 1.85
CA MET A 66 -1.83 12.39 2.93
C MET A 66 -3.36 12.22 2.90
N ARG A 67 -4.12 13.30 2.68
CA ARG A 67 -5.59 13.23 2.55
C ARG A 67 -6.00 12.36 1.37
N ARG A 68 -5.42 12.61 0.18
CA ARG A 68 -5.71 11.81 -1.01
C ARG A 68 -5.38 10.33 -0.82
N MET A 69 -4.29 10.00 -0.15
CA MET A 69 -3.96 8.61 0.15
C MET A 69 -5.03 7.96 1.05
N LEU A 70 -5.51 8.65 2.08
CA LEU A 70 -6.59 8.16 2.95
C LEU A 70 -7.95 8.02 2.25
N GLU A 71 -8.17 8.82 1.20
CA GLU A 71 -9.37 8.77 0.37
C GLU A 71 -9.30 7.62 -0.64
N LEU A 72 -8.16 7.43 -1.31
CA LEU A 72 -8.00 6.38 -2.33
C LEU A 72 -7.91 4.98 -1.73
N GLU A 73 -7.26 4.84 -0.58
CA GLU A 73 -7.04 3.53 0.06
C GLU A 73 -8.23 3.07 0.89
N GLU A 74 -9.15 3.98 1.24
CA GLU A 74 -10.29 3.75 2.13
C GLU A 74 -9.99 2.76 3.29
N PRO A 75 -8.91 2.98 4.08
CA PRO A 75 -8.45 1.99 5.03
C PRO A 75 -9.48 1.74 6.14
N ALA A 76 -9.47 0.50 6.64
CA ALA A 76 -10.20 0.13 7.84
C ALA A 76 -9.89 1.11 8.99
N PRO A 77 -10.84 1.39 9.91
CA PRO A 77 -10.69 2.45 10.91
C PRO A 77 -9.39 2.38 11.73
N ALA A 78 -8.99 1.19 12.17
CA ALA A 78 -7.73 1.01 12.91
C ALA A 78 -6.49 1.40 12.09
N LEU A 79 -6.42 0.95 10.82
CA LEU A 79 -5.31 1.32 9.94
C LEU A 79 -5.32 2.82 9.61
N ARG A 80 -6.50 3.41 9.42
CA ARG A 80 -6.65 4.86 9.23
C ARG A 80 -6.05 5.65 10.40
N GLU A 81 -6.34 5.23 11.63
CA GLU A 81 -5.78 5.85 12.83
C GLU A 81 -4.26 5.70 12.88
N ASP A 82 -3.73 4.53 12.56
CA ASP A 82 -2.29 4.28 12.54
C ASP A 82 -1.56 5.11 11.48
N MET A 83 -2.15 5.24 10.28
CA MET A 83 -1.63 6.12 9.22
C MET A 83 -1.59 7.58 9.68
N ILE A 84 -2.66 8.10 10.28
CA ILE A 84 -2.72 9.47 10.82
C ILE A 84 -1.68 9.65 11.93
N ARG A 85 -1.56 8.68 12.84
CA ARG A 85 -0.58 8.68 13.92
C ARG A 85 0.85 8.71 13.37
N ALA A 86 1.13 7.91 12.35
CA ALA A 86 2.43 7.81 11.70
C ALA A 86 2.82 9.13 11.02
N PHE A 87 1.92 9.77 10.28
CA PHE A 87 2.14 11.10 9.71
C PHE A 87 2.53 12.12 10.79
N ASN A 88 1.73 12.21 11.84
CA ASN A 88 1.98 13.15 12.94
C ASN A 88 3.30 12.84 13.67
N SER A 89 3.64 11.55 13.81
CA SER A 89 4.91 11.13 14.40
C SER A 89 6.10 11.52 13.53
N GLY A 90 6.03 11.24 12.22
CA GLY A 90 7.05 11.63 11.24
C GLY A 90 7.31 13.13 11.28
N PHE A 91 6.25 13.94 11.22
CA PHE A 91 6.36 15.40 11.32
C PHE A 91 7.11 15.84 12.58
N ARG A 92 6.69 15.37 13.76
CA ARG A 92 7.33 15.74 15.03
C ARG A 92 8.77 15.22 15.15
N GLN A 93 9.09 14.07 14.56
CA GLN A 93 10.45 13.54 14.55
C GLN A 93 11.36 14.41 13.70
N ALA A 94 10.94 14.74 12.48
CA ALA A 94 11.67 15.64 11.61
C ALA A 94 11.80 17.05 12.22
N GLU A 95 10.78 17.54 12.93
CA GLU A 95 10.82 18.82 13.65
C GLU A 95 11.95 18.89 14.66
N ARG A 96 12.15 17.81 15.43
CA ARG A 96 13.24 17.72 16.40
C ARG A 96 14.61 17.52 15.74
N ALA A 97 14.66 16.74 14.67
CA ALA A 97 15.91 16.37 14.00
C ALA A 97 16.44 17.49 13.09
N PHE A 98 15.56 18.24 12.44
CA PHE A 98 15.89 19.23 11.42
C PHE A 98 15.19 20.58 11.72
N PRO A 99 15.67 21.35 12.71
CA PRO A 99 15.03 22.61 13.11
C PRO A 99 15.22 23.76 12.11
N TYR A 100 16.18 23.65 11.18
CA TYR A 100 16.44 24.62 10.12
C TYR A 100 16.81 23.91 8.82
N CYS A 101 16.73 24.62 7.68
CA CYS A 101 17.14 24.06 6.41
C CYS A 101 18.65 24.15 6.22
N ASP A 102 19.34 23.01 6.30
CA ASP A 102 20.76 22.85 5.97
C ASP A 102 20.96 21.77 4.89
N ARG A 103 22.22 21.37 4.67
CA ARG A 103 22.56 20.33 3.70
C ARG A 103 22.01 18.96 4.13
N ASP A 104 22.14 18.61 5.41
CA ASP A 104 21.76 17.30 5.91
C ASP A 104 20.24 17.11 5.86
N ALA A 105 19.45 18.15 6.16
CA ALA A 105 18.01 18.14 6.00
C ALA A 105 17.58 17.90 4.54
N ARG A 106 18.25 18.57 3.59
CA ARG A 106 17.97 18.38 2.15
C ARG A 106 18.33 16.97 1.68
N ASP A 107 19.50 16.48 2.08
CA ASP A 107 19.96 15.13 1.72
C ASP A 107 19.01 14.07 2.31
N HIS A 108 18.56 14.23 3.57
CA HIS A 108 17.57 13.35 4.20
C HIS A 108 16.24 13.39 3.45
N ALA A 109 15.71 14.56 3.14
CA ALA A 109 14.45 14.69 2.40
C ALA A 109 14.53 14.05 1.01
N ALA A 110 15.64 14.21 0.30
CA ALA A 110 15.85 13.57 -1.00
C ALA A 110 15.90 12.03 -0.89
N GLY A 111 16.67 11.51 0.07
CA GLY A 111 16.77 10.07 0.30
C GLY A 111 15.45 9.44 0.77
N LEU A 112 14.70 10.14 1.62
CA LEU A 112 13.38 9.71 2.09
C LEU A 112 12.35 9.74 0.95
N ALA A 113 12.37 10.77 0.11
CA ALA A 113 11.48 10.86 -1.05
C ALA A 113 11.70 9.69 -2.01
N ALA A 114 12.95 9.31 -2.30
CA ALA A 114 13.25 8.15 -3.13
C ALA A 114 12.71 6.83 -2.54
N GLN A 115 12.80 6.65 -1.22
CA GLN A 115 12.23 5.48 -0.54
C GLN A 115 10.70 5.48 -0.55
N ALA A 116 10.09 6.65 -0.37
CA ALA A 116 8.65 6.84 -0.44
C ALA A 116 8.12 6.52 -1.85
N ASP A 117 8.80 7.00 -2.90
CA ASP A 117 8.44 6.71 -4.29
C ASP A 117 8.52 5.21 -4.60
N ALA A 118 9.58 4.53 -4.14
CA ALA A 118 9.71 3.08 -4.29
C ALA A 118 8.59 2.31 -3.57
N THR A 119 8.13 2.81 -2.42
CA THR A 119 7.01 2.23 -1.67
C THR A 119 5.68 2.46 -2.38
N ALA A 120 5.43 3.67 -2.86
CA ALA A 120 4.24 3.99 -3.65
C ALA A 120 4.16 3.12 -4.93
N ALA A 121 5.30 2.89 -5.59
CA ALA A 121 5.37 2.01 -6.75
C ALA A 121 4.97 0.56 -6.41
N ARG A 122 5.43 0.01 -5.26
CA ARG A 122 5.00 -1.33 -4.82
C ARG A 122 3.50 -1.40 -4.55
N LEU A 123 2.94 -0.40 -3.86
CA LEU A 123 1.50 -0.33 -3.56
C LEU A 123 0.63 -0.33 -4.82
N ALA A 124 1.13 0.29 -5.90
CA ALA A 124 0.43 0.43 -7.18
C ALA A 124 0.70 -0.71 -8.17
N ALA A 125 1.73 -1.53 -7.97
CA ALA A 125 2.12 -2.57 -8.92
C ALA A 125 0.97 -3.54 -9.30
N PRO A 126 0.15 -4.06 -8.36
CA PRO A 126 -0.94 -4.96 -8.72
C PRO A 126 -1.99 -4.31 -9.63
N LEU A 127 -2.23 -3.01 -9.47
CA LEU A 127 -3.14 -2.25 -10.34
C LEU A 127 -2.57 -2.15 -11.76
N TYR A 128 -1.30 -1.78 -11.89
CA TYR A 128 -0.65 -1.68 -13.21
C TYR A 128 -0.64 -3.03 -13.94
N GLU A 129 -0.36 -4.12 -13.23
CA GLU A 129 -0.42 -5.48 -13.78
C GLU A 129 -1.83 -5.88 -14.23
N ALA A 130 -2.86 -5.49 -13.46
CA ALA A 130 -4.25 -5.73 -13.83
C ALA A 130 -4.65 -4.93 -15.09
N LEU A 131 -4.24 -3.67 -15.19
CA LEU A 131 -4.49 -2.82 -16.36
C LEU A 131 -3.79 -3.36 -17.62
N ALA A 132 -2.52 -3.76 -17.51
CA ALA A 132 -1.78 -4.35 -18.62
C ALA A 132 -2.40 -5.68 -19.12
N ARG A 133 -2.91 -6.52 -18.20
CA ARG A 133 -3.65 -7.73 -18.57
C ARG A 133 -4.98 -7.41 -19.26
N ALA A 134 -5.70 -6.39 -18.82
CA ALA A 134 -6.96 -5.98 -19.44
C ALA A 134 -6.75 -5.45 -20.86
N GLU A 135 -5.67 -4.70 -21.10
CA GLU A 135 -5.31 -4.17 -22.42
C GLU A 135 -4.96 -5.28 -23.43
N THR A 136 -4.30 -6.34 -22.97
CA THR A 136 -3.87 -7.46 -23.81
C THR A 136 -4.94 -8.55 -23.97
N ALA A 137 -6.09 -8.44 -23.28
CA ALA A 137 -7.14 -9.43 -23.34
C ALA A 137 -7.84 -9.40 -24.72
N PRO A 138 -7.99 -10.55 -25.40
CA PRO A 138 -8.70 -10.59 -26.68
C PRO A 138 -10.14 -10.12 -26.50
N THR A 139 -10.60 -9.23 -27.39
CA THR A 139 -12.00 -8.79 -27.44
C THR A 139 -12.89 -9.97 -27.83
N VAL A 140 -13.48 -10.64 -26.85
CA VAL A 140 -14.51 -11.65 -27.10
C VAL A 140 -15.78 -10.91 -27.53
N TRP A 141 -16.03 -10.88 -28.84
CA TRP A 141 -17.31 -10.44 -29.41
C TRP A 141 -18.39 -11.41 -28.93
N ARG A 142 -19.25 -10.99 -27.99
CA ARG A 142 -20.43 -11.75 -27.60
C ARG A 142 -21.53 -11.39 -28.60
N GLY A 143 -21.72 -12.27 -29.59
CA GLY A 143 -22.72 -12.08 -30.64
C GLY A 143 -24.10 -11.81 -30.07
N ASP A 144 -24.79 -10.84 -30.69
CA ASP A 144 -26.18 -10.47 -30.43
C ASP A 144 -27.08 -11.72 -30.41
N GLU A 145 -27.71 -11.99 -29.27
CA GLU A 145 -28.88 -12.87 -29.19
C GLU A 145 -30.14 -12.10 -29.62
N ASP A 146 -30.13 -11.54 -30.83
CA ASP A 146 -31.32 -10.98 -31.47
C ASP A 146 -31.66 -11.88 -32.66
N GLY A 147 -32.44 -12.92 -32.38
CA GLY A 147 -32.63 -14.00 -33.34
C GLY A 147 -33.66 -15.07 -32.97
N ARG A 148 -34.78 -14.71 -32.33
CA ARG A 148 -36.10 -15.33 -32.60
C ARG A 148 -37.26 -14.59 -31.95
#